data_AF-A0A2K1JGJ2-F1
#
_entry.id   AF-A0A2K1JGJ2-F1
#
_cell.length_a   1.000
_cell.length_b   1.000
_cell.length_c   1.000
_cell.angle_alpha   90.00
_cell.angle_beta   90.00
_cell.angle_gamma   90.00
#
_symmetry.space_group_name_H-M   'P 1'
#
loop_
_entity.id
_entity.type
_entity.pdbx_description
1 polymer ?
#
loop_
_entity_poly.entity_id
_entity_poly.type
_entity_poly.pdbx_seq_one_letter_code
_entity_poly.pdbx_strand_id
1 'polypeptide(L)'
;MAALGARRILAPGASLKPSSSVVIREDSACSTVSCCRFLSSNAGDVIEKRHPGGLVVGTSSCSRGRLVVVSRAGGSRPPAGARRPRPQNSRRSGDREEVKGDGTLLNGDITVPNVRLVDEEQNMVGVVPTAEALQRARNADLDLVAISLDADPPVCRIMDYSKFRYEAQKKKREAQKKALASRQDLKELKIRYNIDVHDYDVRLRSAKKFLKDGDKVKVVCQFKGREMDFKDLAFKLFQRFIDDVGELGLIESKPAIEGRQMIMMLGPNKAAVAKLQATTQSITNKPKNKKQDNENPSSETALSEELETALNEEPETASVAVET
;
A
#
# COMPACT_ATOMS: atom_id res chain seq x y z
N MET A 1 63.78 -1.52 28.43
CA MET A 1 63.23 -0.57 29.40
C MET A 1 63.22 0.82 28.77
N ALA A 2 62.04 1.47 28.81
CA ALA A 2 61.76 2.90 28.62
C ALA A 2 62.34 3.63 27.39
N ALA A 3 61.50 3.81 26.35
CA ALA A 3 61.64 4.91 25.41
C ALA A 3 60.26 5.55 25.17
N LEU A 4 60.26 6.88 25.28
CA LEU A 4 59.14 7.81 25.26
C LEU A 4 58.42 7.82 23.91
N GLY A 5 57.09 7.78 23.91
CA GLY A 5 56.25 7.92 22.72
C GLY A 5 55.26 9.06 22.89
N ALA A 6 55.63 10.24 22.35
CA ALA A 6 54.85 11.47 22.40
C ALA A 6 53.47 11.34 21.74
N ARG A 7 52.43 11.81 22.46
CA ARG A 7 51.06 11.95 21.93
C ARG A 7 51.00 13.13 20.95
N ARG A 8 50.84 12.84 19.66
CA ARG A 8 50.44 13.82 18.64
C ARG A 8 48.96 14.18 18.84
N ILE A 9 48.70 15.45 19.12
CA ILE A 9 47.38 16.08 19.09
C ILE A 9 47.08 16.38 17.62
N LEU A 10 46.05 15.74 17.08
CA LEU A 10 45.52 15.99 15.74
C LEU A 10 44.53 17.17 15.81
N ALA A 11 44.79 18.24 15.06
CA ALA A 11 43.86 19.34 14.85
C ALA A 11 42.78 18.95 13.81
N PRO A 12 41.49 19.28 14.02
CA PRO A 12 40.48 19.17 12.98
C PRO A 12 40.49 20.41 12.08
N GLY A 13 40.61 20.17 10.78
CA GLY A 13 40.71 21.19 9.75
C GLY A 13 39.37 21.62 9.12
N ALA A 14 39.55 22.64 8.29
CA ALA A 14 38.84 22.95 7.05
C ALA A 14 37.39 23.46 7.14
N SER A 15 37.30 24.79 7.18
CA SER A 15 36.19 25.62 6.74
C SER A 15 35.77 25.33 5.29
N LEU A 16 34.52 24.88 5.09
CA LEU A 16 33.88 24.79 3.78
C LEU A 16 33.20 26.13 3.45
N LYS A 17 33.62 26.76 2.35
CA LYS A 17 32.97 27.93 1.74
C LYS A 17 31.81 27.45 0.84
N PRO A 18 30.65 28.11 0.83
CA PRO A 18 29.64 27.88 -0.21
C PRO A 18 29.90 28.79 -1.43
N SER A 19 30.47 28.22 -2.48
CA SER A 19 30.23 28.63 -3.88
C SER A 19 29.07 27.75 -4.37
N SER A 20 27.97 28.22 -4.96
CA SER A 20 27.85 29.20 -6.02
C SER A 20 26.39 29.64 -6.12
N SER A 21 26.21 30.96 -6.23
CA SER A 21 24.98 31.66 -6.61
C SER A 21 24.48 31.21 -7.98
N VAL A 22 23.26 30.67 -8.04
CA VAL A 22 22.51 30.49 -9.29
C VAL A 22 21.96 31.86 -9.68
N VAL A 23 22.60 32.46 -10.67
CA VAL A 23 22.15 33.71 -11.31
C VAL A 23 21.11 33.33 -12.37
N ILE A 24 19.87 33.76 -12.15
CA ILE A 24 18.82 33.73 -13.16
C ILE A 24 19.12 34.89 -14.13
N ARG A 25 19.45 34.56 -15.38
CA ARG A 25 19.58 35.53 -16.47
C ARG A 25 18.31 35.51 -17.31
N GLU A 26 17.57 36.61 -17.25
CA GLU A 26 16.72 37.07 -18.33
C GLU A 26 17.60 37.72 -19.40
N ASP A 27 17.40 37.35 -20.67
CA ASP A 27 17.66 38.15 -21.87
C ASP A 27 17.02 37.35 -23.04
N SER A 28 15.97 37.82 -23.70
CA SER A 28 15.87 38.99 -24.59
C SER A 28 16.62 38.77 -25.93
N ALA A 29 15.97 39.24 -27.00
CA ALA A 29 15.98 38.72 -28.37
C ALA A 29 17.22 39.01 -29.25
N CYS A 30 17.40 38.22 -30.33
CA CYS A 30 17.81 38.61 -31.70
C CYS A 30 18.36 37.39 -32.47
N SER A 31 17.75 36.92 -33.57
CA SER A 31 17.78 37.44 -34.95
C SER A 31 19.04 37.07 -35.76
N THR A 32 18.88 36.19 -36.77
CA THR A 32 19.56 36.14 -38.09
C THR A 32 18.98 34.92 -38.83
N VAL A 33 18.00 35.03 -39.74
CA VAL A 33 18.00 35.52 -41.14
C VAL A 33 18.38 34.45 -42.18
N SER A 34 17.56 34.42 -43.24
CA SER A 34 17.70 33.76 -44.55
C SER A 34 17.02 32.38 -44.65
N CYS A 35 16.02 32.11 -45.50
CA CYS A 35 15.58 32.64 -46.80
C CYS A 35 14.14 32.06 -46.99
N CYS A 36 13.12 32.60 -47.68
CA CYS A 36 13.04 33.41 -48.88
C CYS A 36 11.56 33.85 -49.08
N ARG A 37 11.33 35.11 -49.50
CA ARG A 37 10.32 35.64 -50.47
C ARG A 37 8.84 35.15 -50.41
N PHE A 38 7.78 35.95 -50.57
CA PHE A 38 7.56 37.23 -51.26
C PHE A 38 6.12 37.74 -50.95
N LEU A 39 5.98 39.05 -50.64
CA LEU A 39 4.94 40.04 -51.04
C LEU A 39 3.46 39.59 -51.25
N SER A 40 2.40 40.27 -50.80
CA SER A 40 2.14 41.72 -50.65
C SER A 40 0.78 41.95 -49.93
N SER A 41 0.74 42.98 -49.08
CA SER A 41 -0.27 44.06 -48.86
C SER A 41 -1.72 43.87 -49.39
N ASN A 42 -2.82 44.25 -48.72
CA ASN A 42 -3.13 45.48 -47.97
C ASN A 42 -4.49 45.36 -47.23
N ALA A 43 -4.63 46.13 -46.14
CA ALA A 43 -5.80 46.85 -45.57
C ALA A 43 -7.26 46.39 -45.78
N GLY A 44 -8.07 46.49 -44.72
CA GLY A 44 -9.51 46.83 -44.83
C GLY A 44 -10.48 45.97 -44.03
N ASP A 45 -10.71 46.35 -42.78
CA ASP A 45 -12.02 46.70 -42.20
C ASP A 45 -13.32 45.94 -42.60
N VAL A 46 -14.12 45.70 -41.54
CA VAL A 46 -15.58 45.44 -41.49
C VAL A 46 -16.14 44.02 -41.75
N ILE A 47 -17.13 43.71 -40.91
CA ILE A 47 -18.35 42.90 -41.13
C ILE A 47 -18.36 41.50 -40.48
N GLU A 48 -18.91 41.52 -39.28
CA GLU A 48 -19.74 40.49 -38.66
C GLU A 48 -20.73 39.85 -39.66
N LYS A 49 -20.56 38.55 -39.93
CA LYS A 49 -21.61 37.71 -40.54
C LYS A 49 -21.70 36.36 -39.83
N ARG A 50 -22.73 36.27 -39.01
CA ARG A 50 -23.49 35.04 -38.69
C ARG A 50 -24.05 34.43 -39.98
N HIS A 51 -24.21 33.11 -40.00
CA HIS A 51 -25.33 32.30 -40.53
C HIS A 51 -24.95 30.80 -40.40
N PRO A 52 -25.87 29.83 -40.57
CA PRO A 52 -27.14 29.67 -39.87
C PRO A 52 -27.35 28.19 -39.42
N GLY A 53 -28.11 27.97 -38.35
CA GLY A 53 -28.45 26.62 -37.91
C GLY A 53 -29.53 26.66 -36.84
N GLY A 54 -30.74 27.10 -37.23
CA GLY A 54 -31.91 27.09 -36.36
C GLY A 54 -32.57 25.73 -36.30
N LEU A 55 -33.02 25.33 -35.11
CA LEU A 55 -34.31 24.66 -34.96
C LEU A 55 -34.99 25.11 -33.66
N VAL A 56 -35.93 26.02 -33.89
CA VAL A 56 -37.18 26.37 -33.19
C VAL A 56 -37.43 25.77 -31.79
N VAL A 57 -37.54 26.66 -30.81
CA VAL A 57 -38.15 26.40 -29.49
C VAL A 57 -39.65 26.66 -29.61
N GLY A 58 -40.46 25.61 -29.55
CA GLY A 58 -41.91 25.70 -29.46
C GLY A 58 -42.35 25.67 -28.00
N THR A 59 -42.75 26.81 -27.45
CA THR A 59 -43.55 26.86 -26.23
C THR A 59 -45.01 26.56 -26.57
N SER A 60 -45.54 25.46 -26.04
CA SER A 60 -46.98 25.27 -25.94
C SER A 60 -47.33 24.85 -24.52
N SER A 61 -47.83 25.83 -23.77
CA SER A 61 -48.75 25.62 -22.66
C SER A 61 -49.92 24.74 -23.12
N CYS A 62 -50.19 23.64 -22.44
CA CYS A 62 -51.58 23.31 -22.12
C CYS A 62 -51.68 22.25 -21.02
N SER A 63 -52.64 22.56 -20.17
CA SER A 63 -53.08 21.94 -18.94
C SER A 63 -53.54 20.49 -19.05
N ARG A 64 -53.66 19.89 -17.85
CA ARG A 64 -54.41 18.69 -17.44
C ARG A 64 -53.57 17.43 -17.39
N GLY A 65 -53.13 17.18 -16.16
CA GLY A 65 -52.64 15.89 -15.72
C GLY A 65 -53.66 14.80 -16.03
N ARG A 66 -53.17 13.75 -16.67
CA ARG A 66 -53.78 12.44 -16.63
C ARG A 66 -52.73 11.53 -16.01
N LEU A 67 -52.99 11.14 -14.77
CA LEU A 67 -52.26 10.10 -14.06
C LEU A 67 -52.37 8.83 -14.90
N VAL A 68 -51.29 8.42 -15.56
CA VAL A 68 -51.22 7.05 -16.09
C VAL A 68 -50.84 6.17 -14.92
N VAL A 69 -51.86 5.62 -14.26
CA VAL A 69 -51.70 4.48 -13.36
C VAL A 69 -51.23 3.32 -14.22
N VAL A 70 -49.93 3.04 -14.20
CA VAL A 70 -49.42 1.78 -14.73
C VAL A 70 -49.78 0.73 -13.71
N SER A 71 -50.92 0.08 -13.92
CA SER A 71 -51.33 -1.12 -13.20
C SER A 71 -50.20 -2.13 -13.26
N ARG A 72 -49.52 -2.34 -12.12
CA ARG A 72 -48.66 -3.51 -11.92
C ARG A 72 -49.58 -4.73 -11.87
N ALA A 73 -49.90 -5.25 -13.05
CA ALA A 73 -50.47 -6.58 -13.19
C ALA A 73 -49.53 -7.57 -12.50
N GLY A 74 -50.16 -8.52 -11.78
CA GLY A 74 -49.53 -9.40 -10.82
C GLY A 74 -48.26 -10.08 -11.33
N GLY A 75 -47.33 -10.27 -10.39
CA GLY A 75 -46.18 -11.13 -10.57
C GLY A 75 -46.66 -12.53 -10.95
N SER A 76 -46.52 -12.86 -12.23
CA SER A 76 -46.44 -14.24 -12.67
C SER A 76 -45.27 -14.88 -11.94
N ARG A 77 -45.58 -15.78 -11.00
CA ARG A 77 -44.61 -16.74 -10.46
C ARG A 77 -43.95 -17.41 -11.68
N PRO A 78 -42.62 -17.33 -11.84
CA PRO A 78 -41.97 -18.04 -12.92
C PRO A 78 -42.25 -19.55 -12.77
N PRO A 79 -42.52 -20.27 -13.87
CA PRO A 79 -42.79 -21.70 -13.80
C PRO A 79 -41.61 -22.42 -13.16
N ALA A 80 -41.91 -23.24 -12.15
CA ALA A 80 -40.97 -24.17 -11.55
C ALA A 80 -40.54 -25.18 -12.63
N GLY A 81 -39.35 -25.02 -13.19
CA GLY A 81 -38.86 -25.96 -14.21
C GLY A 81 -37.74 -25.47 -15.13
N ALA A 82 -37.45 -24.17 -15.17
CA ALA A 82 -36.29 -23.68 -15.91
C ALA A 82 -34.99 -24.04 -15.15
N ARG A 83 -34.45 -25.22 -15.43
CA ARG A 83 -33.06 -25.56 -15.08
C ARG A 83 -32.18 -24.49 -15.71
N ARG A 84 -31.69 -23.55 -14.89
CA ARG A 84 -30.60 -22.66 -15.32
C ARG A 84 -29.52 -23.57 -15.90
N PRO A 85 -29.09 -23.40 -17.16
CA PRO A 85 -27.98 -24.19 -17.68
C PRO A 85 -26.83 -23.99 -16.71
N ARG A 86 -26.40 -25.10 -16.09
CA ARG A 86 -25.18 -25.14 -15.30
C ARG A 86 -24.12 -24.52 -16.22
N PRO A 87 -23.45 -23.41 -15.86
CA PRO A 87 -22.38 -22.91 -16.69
C PRO A 87 -21.45 -24.09 -16.89
N GLN A 88 -21.32 -24.55 -18.13
CA GLN A 88 -20.31 -25.52 -18.47
C GLN A 88 -19.02 -24.81 -18.07
N ASN A 89 -18.45 -25.27 -16.96
CA ASN A 89 -17.12 -24.92 -16.54
C ASN A 89 -16.26 -25.51 -17.67
N SER A 90 -16.12 -24.74 -18.76
CA SER A 90 -15.13 -24.94 -19.80
C SER A 90 -13.87 -25.10 -18.99
N ARG A 91 -13.44 -26.35 -18.89
CA ARG A 91 -12.32 -26.80 -18.07
C ARG A 91 -11.28 -25.73 -18.23
N ARG A 92 -11.08 -24.98 -17.15
CA ARG A 92 -10.13 -23.90 -17.05
C ARG A 92 -8.84 -24.50 -17.56
N SER A 93 -8.56 -24.25 -18.84
CA SER A 93 -7.35 -24.64 -19.51
C SER A 93 -6.30 -24.08 -18.59
N GLY A 94 -5.65 -24.97 -17.83
CA GLY A 94 -4.72 -24.54 -16.79
C GLY A 94 -3.86 -23.49 -17.45
N ASP A 95 -3.85 -22.30 -16.87
CA ASP A 95 -2.98 -21.20 -17.27
C ASP A 95 -1.57 -21.79 -17.18
N ARG A 96 -1.14 -22.44 -18.26
CA ARG A 96 0.19 -23.00 -18.40
C ARG A 96 0.99 -21.74 -18.65
N GLU A 97 1.36 -21.08 -17.56
CA GLU A 97 2.20 -19.90 -17.57
C GLU A 97 3.35 -20.22 -18.52
N GLU A 98 3.29 -19.63 -19.71
CA GLU A 98 4.41 -19.68 -20.63
C GLU A 98 5.56 -19.06 -19.87
N VAL A 99 6.52 -19.90 -19.49
CA VAL A 99 7.70 -19.48 -18.76
C VAL A 99 8.47 -18.59 -19.71
N LYS A 100 8.20 -17.28 -19.67
CA LYS A 100 8.98 -16.27 -20.39
C LYS A 100 10.44 -16.52 -20.01
N GLY A 101 11.23 -16.92 -21.01
CA GLY A 101 12.67 -17.13 -20.83
C GLY A 101 13.30 -15.88 -20.23
N ASP A 102 14.28 -16.08 -19.35
CA ASP A 102 14.90 -15.02 -18.55
C ASP A 102 15.70 -13.98 -19.39
N GLY A 103 15.57 -13.99 -20.72
CA GLY A 103 16.25 -13.10 -21.67
C GLY A 103 17.75 -13.37 -21.83
N THR A 104 18.27 -14.41 -21.16
CA THR A 104 19.68 -14.78 -21.16
C THR A 104 20.02 -15.60 -22.39
N LEU A 105 21.01 -15.15 -23.18
CA LEU A 105 21.53 -15.90 -24.33
C LEU A 105 22.56 -16.93 -23.87
N LEU A 106 22.52 -18.13 -24.46
CA LEU A 106 23.33 -19.28 -24.08
C LEU A 106 23.96 -19.95 -25.31
N ASN A 107 25.22 -20.33 -25.18
CA ASN A 107 25.96 -21.11 -26.17
C ASN A 107 25.77 -20.59 -27.60
N GLY A 108 25.02 -21.33 -28.44
CA GLY A 108 24.79 -21.01 -29.85
C GLY A 108 23.85 -19.82 -30.10
N ASP A 109 23.14 -19.33 -29.09
CA ASP A 109 22.29 -18.15 -29.21
C ASP A 109 23.12 -16.86 -29.31
N ILE A 110 24.41 -16.93 -28.96
CA ILE A 110 25.35 -15.82 -29.04
C ILE A 110 25.89 -15.72 -30.48
N THR A 111 25.36 -14.75 -31.24
CA THR A 111 25.67 -14.55 -32.67
C THR A 111 26.80 -13.55 -32.94
N VAL A 112 27.27 -12.84 -31.92
CA VAL A 112 28.35 -11.85 -32.05
C VAL A 112 29.70 -12.52 -32.37
N PRO A 113 30.62 -11.84 -33.10
CA PRO A 113 31.90 -12.42 -33.49
C PRO A 113 32.94 -12.46 -32.36
N ASN A 114 32.97 -11.41 -31.52
CA ASN A 114 33.92 -11.26 -30.42
C ASN A 114 33.16 -11.06 -29.11
N VAL A 115 33.65 -11.67 -28.05
CA VAL A 115 33.06 -11.62 -26.70
C VAL A 115 34.14 -11.34 -25.67
N ARG A 116 33.78 -10.65 -24.59
CA ARG A 116 34.64 -10.51 -23.43
C ARG A 116 34.40 -11.69 -22.49
N LEU A 117 35.39 -12.58 -22.39
CA LEU A 117 35.27 -13.86 -21.68
C LEU A 117 35.73 -13.76 -20.22
N VAL A 118 34.93 -14.35 -19.34
CA VAL A 118 35.26 -14.67 -17.96
C VAL A 118 35.24 -16.18 -17.78
N ASP A 119 36.35 -16.73 -17.28
CA ASP A 119 36.49 -18.17 -17.03
C ASP A 119 35.66 -18.65 -15.82
N GLU A 120 35.63 -19.96 -15.60
CA GLU A 120 34.91 -20.63 -14.51
C GLU A 120 35.35 -20.17 -13.11
N GLU A 121 36.65 -19.85 -12.95
CA GLU A 121 37.27 -19.32 -11.73
C GLU A 121 37.08 -17.80 -11.56
N GLN A 122 36.23 -17.18 -12.39
CA GLN A 122 35.99 -15.73 -12.41
C GLN A 122 37.20 -14.90 -12.84
N ASN A 123 38.21 -15.53 -13.44
CA ASN A 123 39.35 -14.83 -14.03
C ASN A 123 38.97 -14.18 -15.37
N MET A 124 39.43 -12.95 -15.60
CA MET A 124 39.19 -12.23 -16.84
C MET A 124 40.23 -12.62 -17.90
N VAL A 125 39.80 -13.33 -18.94
CA VAL A 125 40.67 -13.70 -20.08
C VAL A 125 40.88 -12.52 -21.02
N GLY A 126 39.86 -11.66 -21.15
CA GLY A 126 39.86 -10.52 -22.04
C GLY A 126 38.92 -10.72 -23.24
N VAL A 127 39.25 -10.12 -24.38
CA VAL A 127 38.43 -10.21 -25.60
C VAL A 127 38.92 -11.39 -26.42
N VAL A 128 38.02 -12.32 -26.73
CA VAL A 128 38.29 -13.53 -27.51
C VAL A 128 37.20 -13.72 -28.56
N PRO A 129 37.48 -14.41 -29.67
CA PRO A 129 36.43 -14.78 -30.63
C PRO A 129 35.44 -15.76 -29.98
N THR A 130 34.16 -15.66 -30.35
CA THR A 130 33.09 -16.49 -29.79
C THR A 130 33.34 -17.99 -29.98
N ALA A 131 33.98 -18.37 -31.09
CA ALA A 131 34.36 -19.75 -31.35
C ALA A 131 35.33 -20.30 -30.29
N GLU A 132 36.32 -19.51 -29.87
CA GLU A 132 37.27 -19.91 -28.82
C GLU A 132 36.59 -19.98 -27.45
N ALA A 133 35.70 -19.01 -27.15
CA ALA A 133 34.92 -19.03 -25.92
C ALA A 133 34.03 -20.28 -25.80
N LEU A 134 33.39 -20.69 -26.90
CA LEU A 134 32.59 -21.92 -26.97
C LEU A 134 33.45 -23.18 -26.81
N GLN A 135 34.66 -23.21 -27.36
CA GLN A 135 35.59 -24.33 -27.17
C GLN A 135 36.03 -24.45 -25.72
N ARG A 136 36.39 -23.33 -25.07
CA ARG A 136 36.76 -23.32 -23.64
C ARG A 136 35.62 -23.80 -22.75
N ALA A 137 34.39 -23.35 -23.02
CA ALA A 137 33.20 -23.81 -22.30
C ALA A 137 33.00 -25.34 -22.44
N ARG A 138 33.17 -25.89 -23.66
CA ARG A 138 33.10 -27.34 -23.90
C ARG A 138 34.23 -28.13 -23.22
N ASN A 139 35.44 -27.58 -23.19
CA ASN A 139 36.58 -28.24 -22.52
C ASN A 139 36.38 -28.34 -21.00
N ALA A 140 35.62 -27.42 -20.43
CA ALA A 140 35.26 -27.40 -19.02
C ALA A 140 33.91 -28.10 -18.72
N ASP A 141 33.23 -28.66 -19.73
CA ASP A 141 31.87 -29.22 -19.61
C ASP A 141 30.84 -28.25 -19.01
N LEU A 142 31.01 -26.94 -19.27
CA LEU A 142 30.14 -25.86 -18.79
C LEU A 142 29.51 -25.09 -19.95
N ASP A 143 28.52 -24.24 -19.64
CA ASP A 143 27.84 -23.41 -20.64
C ASP A 143 28.47 -22.00 -20.74
N LEU A 144 28.45 -21.44 -21.94
CA LEU A 144 28.76 -20.03 -22.20
C LEU A 144 27.49 -19.19 -22.03
N VAL A 145 27.43 -18.38 -20.97
CA VAL A 145 26.25 -17.58 -20.62
C VAL A 145 26.56 -16.09 -20.80
N ALA A 146 25.71 -15.38 -21.54
CA ALA A 146 25.82 -13.92 -21.68
C ALA A 146 25.18 -13.22 -20.46
N ILE A 147 25.99 -12.52 -19.66
CA ILE A 147 25.51 -11.83 -18.45
C ILE A 147 25.00 -10.43 -18.78
N SER A 148 25.72 -9.70 -19.65
CA SER A 148 25.33 -8.36 -20.10
C SER A 148 25.58 -8.24 -21.60
N LEU A 149 24.51 -7.80 -22.28
CA LEU A 149 24.51 -7.47 -23.70
C LEU A 149 24.76 -5.98 -23.95
N ASP A 150 24.84 -5.19 -22.87
CA ASP A 150 24.90 -3.73 -22.95
C ASP A 150 26.32 -3.21 -23.28
N ALA A 151 27.32 -4.08 -23.21
CA ALA A 151 28.72 -3.74 -23.49
C ALA A 151 29.13 -4.18 -24.90
N ASP A 152 29.93 -3.34 -25.57
CA ASP A 152 30.60 -3.66 -26.84
C ASP A 152 32.10 -3.91 -26.60
N PRO A 153 32.63 -5.15 -26.64
CA PRO A 153 31.96 -6.43 -26.90
C PRO A 153 31.23 -7.03 -25.67
N PRO A 154 30.18 -7.86 -25.86
CA PRO A 154 29.32 -8.35 -24.79
C PRO A 154 30.08 -9.28 -23.83
N VAL A 155 29.63 -9.29 -22.57
CA VAL A 155 30.31 -10.01 -21.49
C VAL A 155 29.71 -11.40 -21.33
N CYS A 156 30.50 -12.41 -21.68
CA CYS A 156 30.16 -13.80 -21.56
C CYS A 156 30.96 -14.44 -20.44
N ARG A 157 30.33 -15.34 -19.68
CA ARG A 157 30.96 -16.07 -18.59
C ARG A 157 30.68 -17.56 -18.71
N ILE A 158 31.70 -18.36 -18.48
CA ILE A 158 31.60 -19.82 -18.45
C ILE A 158 31.04 -20.22 -17.08
N MET A 159 29.85 -20.81 -17.05
CA MET A 159 29.20 -21.28 -15.82
C MET A 159 28.07 -22.27 -16.12
N ASP A 160 27.63 -23.02 -15.11
CA ASP A 160 26.41 -23.82 -15.19
C ASP A 160 25.15 -22.91 -15.14
N TYR A 161 24.45 -22.86 -16.27
CA TYR A 161 23.23 -22.05 -16.42
C TYR A 161 22.10 -22.52 -15.50
N SER A 162 21.97 -23.83 -15.28
CA SER A 162 20.88 -24.40 -14.47
C SER A 162 20.99 -23.96 -13.02
N LYS A 163 22.20 -24.00 -12.46
CA LYS A 163 22.49 -23.53 -11.10
C LYS A 163 22.28 -22.02 -10.98
N PHE A 164 22.81 -21.25 -11.93
CA PHE A 164 22.62 -19.79 -11.97
C PHE A 164 21.15 -19.40 -12.00
N ARG A 165 20.34 -20.03 -12.86
CA ARG A 165 18.91 -19.78 -12.97
C ARG A 165 18.17 -20.08 -11.67
N TYR A 166 18.49 -21.20 -11.01
CA TYR A 166 17.88 -21.56 -9.73
C TYR A 166 18.19 -20.51 -8.64
N GLU A 167 19.45 -20.10 -8.52
CA GLU A 167 19.87 -19.08 -7.55
C GLU A 167 19.24 -17.71 -7.84
N ALA A 168 19.20 -17.30 -9.11
CA ALA A 168 18.55 -16.07 -9.53
C ALA A 168 17.05 -16.09 -9.19
N GLN A 169 16.36 -17.20 -9.45
CA GLN A 169 14.95 -17.36 -9.08
C GLN A 169 14.73 -17.39 -7.58
N LYS A 170 15.61 -18.05 -6.81
CA LYS A 170 15.53 -18.08 -5.34
C LYS A 170 15.68 -16.67 -4.77
N LYS A 171 16.68 -15.91 -5.24
CA LYS A 171 16.90 -14.50 -4.88
C LYS A 171 15.69 -13.64 -5.26
N LYS A 172 15.15 -13.78 -6.49
CA LYS A 172 13.93 -13.08 -6.93
C LYS A 172 12.74 -13.40 -6.02
N ARG A 173 12.51 -14.67 -5.68
CA ARG A 173 11.42 -15.10 -4.78
C ARG A 173 11.60 -14.56 -3.36
N GLU A 174 12.81 -14.59 -2.81
CA GLU A 174 13.10 -14.02 -1.48
C GLU A 174 12.91 -12.49 -1.46
N ALA A 175 13.36 -11.80 -2.51
CA ALA A 175 13.15 -10.36 -2.66
C ALA A 175 11.65 -10.02 -2.77
N GLN A 176 10.88 -10.79 -3.55
CA GLN A 176 9.44 -10.64 -3.65
C GLN A 176 8.75 -10.88 -2.31
N LYS A 177 9.12 -11.94 -1.57
CA LYS A 177 8.56 -12.20 -0.23
C LYS A 177 8.85 -11.05 0.74
N LYS A 178 10.08 -10.54 0.75
CA LYS A 178 10.47 -9.38 1.58
C LYS A 178 9.68 -8.14 1.17
N ALA A 179 9.57 -7.87 -0.13
CA ALA A 179 8.80 -6.75 -0.65
C ALA A 179 7.32 -6.86 -0.26
N LEU A 180 6.71 -8.03 -0.40
CA LEU A 180 5.32 -8.32 0.01
C LEU A 180 5.12 -8.14 1.51
N ALA A 181 6.05 -8.60 2.35
CA ALA A 181 5.99 -8.41 3.80
C ALA A 181 6.19 -6.94 4.22
N SER A 182 6.96 -6.16 3.44
CA SER A 182 7.16 -4.73 3.67
C SER A 182 6.10 -3.83 3.04
N ARG A 183 5.25 -4.40 2.17
CA ARG A 183 4.23 -3.65 1.45
C ARG A 183 3.13 -3.27 2.42
N GLN A 184 2.97 -1.96 2.63
CA GLN A 184 1.89 -1.42 3.42
C GLN A 184 0.65 -1.32 2.53
N ASP A 185 -0.42 -2.01 2.91
CA ASP A 185 -1.69 -1.89 2.21
C ASP A 185 -2.45 -0.66 2.71
N LEU A 186 -3.22 -0.04 1.80
CA LEU A 186 -4.18 1.00 2.18
C LEU A 186 -5.50 0.33 2.56
N LYS A 187 -5.84 0.32 3.85
CA LYS A 187 -7.13 -0.17 4.34
C LYS A 187 -8.11 0.99 4.46
N GLU A 188 -9.26 0.85 3.83
CA GLU A 188 -10.33 1.84 3.91
C GLU A 188 -11.27 1.55 5.08
N LEU A 189 -11.54 2.56 5.90
CA LEU A 189 -12.41 2.49 7.05
C LEU A 189 -13.51 3.54 6.92
N LYS A 190 -14.75 3.07 6.74
CA LYS A 190 -15.92 3.94 6.52
C LYS A 190 -16.65 4.19 7.84
N ILE A 191 -16.89 5.46 8.14
CA ILE A 191 -17.60 5.93 9.33
C ILE A 191 -18.75 6.87 8.88
N ARG A 192 -19.83 6.94 9.66
CA ARG A 192 -20.92 7.92 9.45
C ARG A 192 -20.78 9.08 10.43
N TYR A 193 -21.26 10.26 10.06
CA TYR A 193 -21.22 11.45 10.91
C TYR A 193 -22.02 11.27 12.21
N ASN A 194 -23.13 10.52 12.15
CA ASN A 194 -23.96 10.14 13.29
C ASN A 194 -23.75 8.65 13.59
N ILE A 195 -22.62 8.32 14.21
CA ILE A 195 -22.26 6.96 14.63
C ILE A 195 -22.63 6.73 16.10
N ASP A 196 -23.06 5.52 16.41
CA ASP A 196 -23.27 5.08 17.80
C ASP A 196 -21.93 4.82 18.50
N VAL A 197 -21.89 4.94 19.83
CA VAL A 197 -20.68 4.72 20.64
C VAL A 197 -20.11 3.32 20.43
N HIS A 198 -20.96 2.29 20.35
CA HIS A 198 -20.48 0.92 20.18
C HIS A 198 -19.87 0.68 18.79
N ASP A 199 -20.48 1.19 17.72
CA ASP A 199 -19.93 1.07 16.36
C ASP A 199 -18.62 1.86 16.24
N TYR A 200 -18.54 3.04 16.88
CA TYR A 200 -17.29 3.81 16.96
C TYR A 200 -16.14 2.99 17.57
N ASP A 201 -16.37 2.31 18.69
CA ASP A 201 -15.35 1.48 19.35
C ASP A 201 -14.90 0.30 18.48
N VAL A 202 -15.81 -0.29 17.71
CA VAL A 202 -15.47 -1.37 16.76
C VAL A 202 -14.59 -0.84 15.63
N ARG A 203 -14.89 0.34 15.10
CA ARG A 203 -14.10 1.03 14.07
C ARG A 203 -12.72 1.42 14.60
N LEU A 204 -12.66 1.98 15.79
CA LEU A 204 -11.42 2.33 16.47
C LEU A 204 -10.54 1.09 16.72
N ARG A 205 -11.11 -0.02 17.21
CA ARG A 205 -10.38 -1.28 17.37
C ARG A 205 -9.83 -1.81 16.04
N SER A 206 -10.62 -1.70 14.97
CA SER A 206 -10.18 -2.08 13.61
C SER A 206 -9.01 -1.23 13.12
N ALA A 207 -9.07 0.09 13.31
CA ALA A 207 -7.98 1.00 12.96
C ALA A 207 -6.71 0.70 13.75
N LYS A 208 -6.81 0.51 15.08
CA LYS A 208 -5.68 0.13 15.92
C LYS A 208 -5.06 -1.20 15.48
N LYS A 209 -5.87 -2.15 15.03
CA LYS A 209 -5.38 -3.43 14.48
C LYS A 209 -4.56 -3.20 13.21
N PHE A 210 -5.10 -2.47 12.23
CA PHE A 210 -4.37 -2.21 10.98
C PHE A 210 -3.07 -1.42 11.20
N LEU A 211 -3.08 -0.45 12.09
CA LEU A 211 -1.86 0.30 12.44
C LEU A 211 -0.81 -0.57 13.13
N LYS A 212 -1.23 -1.56 13.94
CA LYS A 212 -0.31 -2.55 14.55
C LYS A 212 0.26 -3.53 13.53
N ASP A 213 -0.52 -3.87 12.50
CA ASP A 213 -0.10 -4.73 11.40
C ASP A 213 0.85 -3.97 10.44
N GLY A 214 0.92 -2.64 10.53
CA GLY A 214 1.81 -1.80 9.73
C GLY A 214 1.19 -1.28 8.44
N ASP A 215 -0.13 -1.41 8.30
CA ASP A 215 -0.92 -0.89 7.19
C ASP A 215 -1.29 0.59 7.39
N LYS A 216 -1.54 1.29 6.29
CA LYS A 216 -2.09 2.65 6.35
C LYS A 216 -3.61 2.60 6.37
N VAL A 217 -4.21 3.49 7.12
CA VAL A 217 -5.67 3.54 7.28
C VAL A 217 -6.21 4.82 6.67
N LYS A 218 -7.08 4.67 5.67
CA LYS A 218 -7.87 5.76 5.09
C LYS A 218 -9.24 5.78 5.75
N VAL A 219 -9.46 6.74 6.64
CA VAL A 219 -10.75 6.92 7.31
C VAL A 219 -11.61 7.84 6.45
N VAL A 220 -12.83 7.39 6.12
CA VAL A 220 -13.74 8.07 5.20
C VAL A 220 -15.10 8.26 5.86
N CYS A 221 -15.55 9.51 5.92
CA CYS A 221 -16.92 9.87 6.27
C CYS A 221 -17.66 10.34 5.02
N GLN A 222 -18.71 9.64 4.63
CA GLN A 222 -19.49 9.97 3.44
C GLN A 222 -20.77 10.73 3.83
N PHE A 223 -20.97 11.89 3.22
CA PHE A 223 -22.18 12.70 3.37
C PHE A 223 -23.14 12.44 2.20
N LYS A 224 -24.44 12.40 2.49
CA LYS A 224 -25.49 12.29 1.48
C LYS A 224 -26.32 13.57 1.40
N GLY A 225 -26.46 14.12 0.19
CA GLY A 225 -27.40 15.23 -0.08
C GLY A 225 -27.21 16.42 0.87
N ARG A 226 -28.18 16.62 1.77
CA ARG A 226 -28.27 17.71 2.75
C ARG A 226 -27.36 17.51 3.97
N GLU A 227 -26.75 16.34 4.13
CA GLU A 227 -25.83 16.07 5.23
C GLU A 227 -24.49 16.81 5.09
N MET A 228 -24.26 17.48 3.95
CA MET A 228 -23.09 18.32 3.72
C MET A 228 -23.00 19.51 4.68
N ASP A 229 -24.10 19.89 5.33
CA ASP A 229 -24.10 21.00 6.30
C ASP A 229 -23.50 20.56 7.65
N PHE A 230 -23.51 19.26 7.96
CA PHE A 230 -22.97 18.69 9.20
C PHE A 230 -21.48 18.33 9.14
N LYS A 231 -20.70 19.09 8.37
CA LYS A 231 -19.24 18.91 8.27
C LYS A 231 -18.55 19.12 9.62
N ASP A 232 -19.05 20.04 10.44
CA ASP A 232 -18.45 20.35 11.74
C ASP A 232 -18.56 19.18 12.72
N LEU A 233 -19.67 18.43 12.68
CA LEU A 233 -19.85 17.23 13.50
C LEU A 233 -18.89 16.13 13.07
N ALA A 234 -18.73 15.93 11.76
CA ALA A 234 -17.74 14.98 11.24
C ALA A 234 -16.33 15.39 11.63
N PHE A 235 -15.97 16.67 11.51
CA PHE A 235 -14.65 17.17 11.89
C PHE A 235 -14.34 16.89 13.36
N LYS A 236 -15.29 17.15 14.27
CA LYS A 236 -15.17 16.80 15.70
C LYS A 236 -15.00 15.29 15.92
N LEU A 237 -15.69 14.46 15.15
CA LEU A 237 -15.52 13.01 15.20
C LEU A 237 -14.10 12.61 14.79
N PHE A 238 -13.57 13.17 13.70
CA PHE A 238 -12.19 12.90 13.27
C PHE A 238 -11.15 13.35 14.29
N GLN A 239 -11.37 14.49 14.97
CA GLN A 239 -10.51 14.94 16.06
C GLN A 239 -10.49 13.94 17.21
N ARG A 240 -11.66 13.51 17.70
CA ARG A 240 -11.76 12.46 18.73
C ARG A 240 -11.07 11.16 18.30
N PHE A 241 -11.21 10.79 17.03
CA PHE A 241 -10.59 9.60 16.48
C PHE A 241 -9.06 9.68 16.47
N ILE A 242 -8.49 10.86 16.21
CA ILE A 242 -7.05 11.10 16.30
C ILE A 242 -6.57 10.92 17.75
N ASP A 243 -7.27 11.55 18.70
CA ASP A 243 -6.92 11.52 20.12
C ASP A 243 -6.93 10.08 20.66
N ASP A 244 -7.95 9.31 20.30
CA ASP A 244 -8.10 7.92 20.74
C ASP A 244 -7.10 6.94 20.10
N VAL A 245 -6.63 7.23 18.88
CA VAL A 245 -5.57 6.47 18.20
C VAL A 245 -4.21 6.80 18.80
N GLY A 246 -3.97 8.08 19.13
CA GLY A 246 -2.80 8.57 19.85
C GLY A 246 -1.47 8.06 19.29
N GLU A 247 -0.64 7.51 20.17
CA GLU A 247 0.75 7.12 19.90
C GLU A 247 0.95 6.11 18.76
N LEU A 248 -0.10 5.36 18.39
CA LEU A 248 -0.05 4.34 17.35
C LEU A 248 -0.06 4.92 15.93
N GLY A 249 -0.72 6.07 15.75
CA GLY A 249 -1.00 6.66 14.45
C GLY A 249 -0.25 7.97 14.22
N LEU A 250 0.48 8.05 13.12
CA LEU A 250 1.00 9.29 12.59
C LEU A 250 -0.01 9.86 11.59
N ILE A 251 -0.37 11.14 11.71
CA ILE A 251 -1.27 11.79 10.77
C ILE A 251 -0.50 12.11 9.49
N GLU A 252 -0.82 11.42 8.38
CA GLU A 252 -0.22 11.72 7.08
C GLU A 252 -0.98 12.86 6.38
N SER A 253 -2.31 12.78 6.40
CA SER A 253 -3.19 13.79 5.84
C SER A 253 -4.25 14.18 6.85
N LYS A 254 -4.35 15.49 7.12
CA LYS A 254 -5.36 16.09 7.99
C LYS A 254 -6.78 15.85 7.41
N PRO A 255 -7.83 15.84 8.24
CA PRO A 255 -9.19 15.66 7.76
C PRO A 255 -9.55 16.77 6.75
N ALA A 256 -9.76 16.37 5.49
CA ALA A 256 -10.07 17.26 4.38
C ALA A 256 -11.34 16.78 3.67
N ILE A 257 -12.09 17.72 3.09
CA ILE A 257 -13.31 17.41 2.34
C ILE A 257 -12.95 17.22 0.87
N GLU A 258 -13.15 16.01 0.37
CA GLU A 258 -13.00 15.65 -1.03
C GLU A 258 -14.39 15.38 -1.63
N GLY A 259 -14.96 16.38 -2.31
CA GLY A 259 -16.29 16.29 -2.90
C GLY A 259 -17.39 16.11 -1.86
N ARG A 260 -17.97 14.91 -1.77
CA ARG A 260 -19.08 14.56 -0.85
C ARG A 260 -18.64 13.69 0.32
N GLN A 261 -17.33 13.55 0.53
CA GLN A 261 -16.77 12.79 1.65
C GLN A 261 -15.68 13.60 2.34
N MET A 262 -15.52 13.39 3.64
CA MET A 262 -14.37 13.84 4.40
C MET A 262 -13.43 12.66 4.59
N ILE A 263 -12.15 12.86 4.29
CA ILE A 263 -11.14 11.81 4.30
C ILE A 263 -9.99 12.25 5.21
N MET A 264 -9.45 11.29 5.94
CA MET A 264 -8.22 11.42 6.71
C MET A 264 -7.34 10.19 6.45
N MET A 265 -6.03 10.38 6.42
CA MET A 265 -5.07 9.27 6.30
C MET A 265 -4.18 9.18 7.52
N LEU A 266 -4.12 7.97 8.10
CA LEU A 266 -3.28 7.63 9.22
C LEU A 266 -2.21 6.63 8.76
N GLY A 267 -0.96 6.95 9.03
CA GLY A 267 0.19 6.08 8.87
C GLY A 267 0.55 5.40 10.20
N PRO A 268 1.14 4.20 10.17
CA PRO A 268 1.60 3.53 11.38
C PRO A 268 2.87 4.18 11.92
N ASN A 269 2.92 4.46 13.22
CA ASN A 269 4.15 4.89 13.86
C ASN A 269 5.05 3.67 14.13
N LYS A 270 6.02 3.42 13.25
CA LYS A 270 6.93 2.26 13.31
C LYS A 270 7.61 2.11 14.67
N ALA A 271 7.98 3.21 15.32
CA ALA A 271 8.63 3.18 16.62
C ALA A 271 7.69 2.72 17.74
N ALA A 272 6.42 3.12 17.71
CA ALA A 272 5.42 2.71 18.70
C ALA A 272 4.96 1.26 18.47
N VAL A 273 4.77 0.86 17.22
CA VAL A 273 4.36 -0.51 16.85
C VAL A 273 5.43 -1.53 17.27
N ALA A 274 6.71 -1.23 17.04
CA ALA A 274 7.80 -2.10 17.45
C ALA A 274 7.85 -2.34 18.98
N LYS A 275 7.59 -1.30 19.77
CA LYS A 275 7.53 -1.39 21.24
C LYS A 275 6.43 -2.36 21.70
N LEU A 276 5.23 -2.26 21.13
CA LEU A 276 4.09 -3.10 21.51
C LEU A 276 4.24 -4.56 21.07
N GLN A 277 4.84 -4.79 19.90
CA GLN A 277 5.13 -6.13 19.41
C GLN A 277 6.18 -6.84 20.28
N ALA A 278 7.20 -6.11 20.75
CA ALA A 278 8.20 -6.64 21.68
C ALA A 278 7.58 -7.06 23.03
N THR A 279 6.68 -6.26 23.59
CA THR A 279 5.98 -6.61 24.84
C THR A 279 5.09 -7.85 24.67
N THR A 280 4.37 -7.95 23.56
CA THR A 280 3.44 -9.08 23.31
C THR A 280 4.19 -10.41 23.19
N GLN A 281 5.36 -10.44 22.54
CA GLN A 281 6.18 -11.64 22.39
C GLN A 281 6.78 -12.14 23.72
N SER A 282 7.04 -11.25 24.67
CA SER A 282 7.53 -11.63 26.01
C SER A 282 6.48 -12.35 26.87
N ILE A 283 5.19 -12.07 26.64
CA ILE A 283 4.07 -12.65 27.39
C ILE A 283 3.74 -14.07 26.87
N THR A 284 3.87 -14.31 25.56
CA THR A 284 3.57 -15.60 24.94
C THR A 284 4.63 -16.68 25.19
N ASN A 285 5.84 -16.30 25.59
CA ASN A 285 6.95 -17.25 25.84
C ASN A 285 7.02 -17.77 27.29
N LYS A 286 5.98 -17.56 28.13
CA LYS A 286 5.92 -18.16 29.47
C LYS A 286 5.50 -19.64 29.35
N PRO A 287 6.35 -20.62 29.71
CA PRO A 287 6.05 -22.04 29.52
C PRO A 287 4.93 -22.50 30.47
N LYS A 288 3.84 -23.05 29.90
CA LYS A 288 2.84 -23.83 30.65
C LYS A 288 3.48 -25.14 31.10
N ASN A 289 3.85 -25.24 32.38
CA ASN A 289 4.16 -26.51 33.02
C ASN A 289 3.39 -26.62 34.35
N LYS A 290 2.20 -27.24 34.33
CA LYS A 290 1.72 -28.17 35.37
C LYS A 290 0.41 -28.87 34.93
N LYS A 291 0.60 -30.17 34.66
CA LYS A 291 -0.24 -31.36 34.89
C LYS A 291 -1.77 -31.27 34.96
N GLN A 292 -2.39 -32.06 34.08
CA GLN A 292 -3.65 -32.76 34.28
C GLN A 292 -3.55 -33.71 35.49
N ASP A 293 -4.65 -33.89 36.22
CA ASP A 293 -5.29 -35.19 36.42
C ASP A 293 -6.79 -34.93 36.73
N ASN A 294 -7.65 -35.64 36.01
CA ASN A 294 -9.13 -35.62 36.07
C ASN A 294 -9.62 -36.72 37.00
N GLU A 295 -10.62 -36.47 37.84
CA GLU A 295 -11.70 -37.43 38.17
C GLU A 295 -13.01 -36.66 38.43
N ASN A 296 -14.12 -37.20 37.91
CA ASN A 296 -15.54 -36.84 38.09
C ASN A 296 -16.30 -38.20 38.12
N PRO A 297 -17.54 -38.39 38.64
CA PRO A 297 -18.42 -37.60 39.52
C PRO A 297 -19.20 -38.43 40.63
N SER A 298 -19.99 -37.71 41.45
CA SER A 298 -21.28 -38.06 42.16
C SER A 298 -21.40 -39.14 43.28
N SER A 299 -21.78 -38.70 44.50
CA SER A 299 -22.86 -39.24 45.39
C SER A 299 -22.98 -38.36 46.67
N GLU A 300 -24.05 -37.57 46.85
CA GLU A 300 -25.18 -37.80 47.78
C GLU A 300 -24.90 -37.60 49.30
N THR A 301 -25.44 -36.48 49.81
CA THR A 301 -26.26 -36.25 51.04
C THR A 301 -25.81 -36.58 52.47
N ALA A 302 -26.30 -35.71 53.38
CA ALA A 302 -26.41 -35.75 54.86
C ALA A 302 -25.22 -35.08 55.60
N LEU A 303 -25.35 -34.09 56.50
CA LEU A 303 -26.46 -33.66 57.37
C LEU A 303 -26.42 -32.14 57.63
N SER A 304 -27.60 -31.60 57.85
CA SER A 304 -27.96 -30.27 58.33
C SER A 304 -27.60 -30.04 59.81
N GLU A 305 -27.61 -28.75 60.21
CA GLU A 305 -27.87 -28.23 61.58
C GLU A 305 -26.79 -28.61 62.61
N GLU A 306 -26.21 -27.76 63.46
CA GLU A 306 -26.63 -26.61 64.25
C GLU A 306 -25.31 -25.81 64.48
N LEU A 307 -25.24 -24.48 64.42
CA LEU A 307 -25.51 -23.59 65.55
C LEU A 307 -25.43 -22.14 65.02
N GLU A 308 -26.61 -21.54 64.88
CA GLU A 308 -26.98 -20.23 65.42
C GLU A 308 -26.03 -19.03 65.22
N THR A 309 -26.44 -18.04 64.41
CA THR A 309 -27.16 -16.84 64.86
C THR A 309 -26.59 -16.18 66.11
N ALA A 310 -25.88 -15.07 65.91
CA ALA A 310 -25.97 -13.93 66.82
C ALA A 310 -25.58 -12.63 66.11
N LEU A 311 -26.62 -11.81 65.86
CA LEU A 311 -26.64 -10.35 66.04
C LEU A 311 -25.89 -9.53 64.97
N ASN A 312 -26.58 -9.03 63.93
CA ASN A 312 -27.41 -7.81 63.95
C ASN A 312 -26.71 -6.64 64.67
N GLU A 313 -26.35 -5.59 63.92
CA GLU A 313 -27.08 -4.30 63.93
C GLU A 313 -26.35 -3.26 63.09
N GLU A 314 -27.01 -2.83 62.01
CA GLU A 314 -26.96 -1.42 61.61
C GLU A 314 -27.47 -0.57 62.78
N PRO A 315 -26.91 0.62 62.99
CA PRO A 315 -27.82 1.70 63.37
C PRO A 315 -27.73 2.93 62.49
N GLU A 316 -28.95 3.42 62.28
CA GLU A 316 -29.38 4.64 61.65
C GLU A 316 -28.78 5.92 62.29
N THR A 317 -28.73 6.97 61.46
CA THR A 317 -29.00 8.38 61.76
C THR A 317 -28.55 9.00 63.10
N ALA A 318 -27.70 10.02 63.02
CA ALA A 318 -27.72 11.15 63.95
C ALA A 318 -27.44 12.48 63.22
N SER A 319 -28.49 13.29 63.16
CA SER A 319 -28.50 14.73 62.91
C SER A 319 -27.98 15.54 64.10
N VAL A 320 -27.09 16.51 63.89
CA VAL A 320 -26.88 17.72 64.73
C VAL A 320 -26.24 18.77 63.79
N ALA A 321 -26.88 19.84 63.32
CA ALA A 321 -27.41 21.05 63.98
C ALA A 321 -26.35 22.08 64.42
N VAL A 322 -26.28 23.17 63.63
CA VAL A 322 -26.17 24.63 64.00
C VAL A 322 -24.88 25.21 64.62
N GLU A 323 -24.67 26.50 64.28
CA GLU A 323 -23.78 27.55 64.82
C GLU A 323 -22.43 27.67 64.07
N THR A 324 -22.08 28.79 63.41
CA THR A 324 -22.46 30.22 63.49
C THR A 324 -22.39 30.89 62.12
#